data_AF-A0A2E5S6C0-F1
#
_entry.id   AF-A0A2E5S6C0-F1
#
_cell.length_a   1.000
_cell.length_b   1.000
_cell.length_c   1.000
_cell.angle_alpha   90.00
_cell.angle_beta   90.00
_cell.angle_gamma   90.00
#
_symmetry.space_group_name_H-M   'P 1'
#
loop_
_entity.id
_entity.type
_entity.pdbx_description
1 polymer ?
#
loop_
_entity_poly.entity_id
_entity_poly.type
_entity_poly.pdbx_seq_one_letter_code
_entity_poly.pdbx_strand_id
1 'polypeptide(L)'
;MNQTTTDTDKKELPEPLNQMQGILNDLSEVLTNEDLLWTTEGQTQPTHYDFSGMAEMLRKAHDAMEGPHTVARTASSGSTGFVPSGPEISSGKTPISGQSVAPPPDLQLAANQKCTLCNDRIYATRRFFIQGVKPVVVVHFEGPFAGRTEARDRSQKIYFGSEQEDDLFRRMVERIGLTIEDLHFQQLPACHFVAETSTADDWNERTLNCLTHLEDTIKRESIKLALITGPAAVLLFGEEAAKQFSESGEVVQMPVLSQQIGAVVVRSPAALLSLEGRTRKAQASGDDASYKTARDQEIKVKKQILSSLEKAFSLPGLK
;
A
#
# COMPACT_ATOMS: atom_id res chain seq x y z
N MET A 1 40.97 46.55 46.38
CA MET A 1 41.27 45.85 45.13
C MET A 1 40.63 44.48 45.21
N ASN A 2 39.62 44.25 44.36
CA ASN A 2 38.82 43.03 44.30
C ASN A 2 39.58 41.94 43.53
N GLN A 3 39.69 40.74 44.11
CA GLN A 3 39.66 39.50 43.33
C GLN A 3 38.91 38.45 44.15
N THR A 4 37.73 38.08 43.63
CA THR A 4 36.86 37.03 44.14
C THR A 4 37.15 35.79 43.30
N THR A 5 37.80 34.78 43.88
CA THR A 5 37.93 33.44 43.28
C THR A 5 37.13 32.48 44.15
N THR A 6 35.94 32.12 43.67
CA THR A 6 35.13 31.03 44.24
C THR A 6 35.69 29.70 43.77
N ASP A 7 36.42 29.03 44.66
CA ASP A 7 36.67 27.60 44.63
C ASP A 7 35.35 26.87 44.92
N THR A 8 34.89 26.06 43.97
CA THR A 8 33.85 25.05 44.21
C THR A 8 34.54 23.71 44.46
N ASP A 9 34.62 23.34 45.74
CA ASP A 9 35.00 22.00 46.20
C ASP A 9 34.13 20.94 45.49
N LYS A 10 34.74 20.22 44.55
CA LYS A 10 34.16 19.00 43.96
C LYS A 10 34.28 17.89 44.99
N LYS A 11 33.19 17.61 45.70
CA LYS A 11 33.03 16.35 46.44
C LYS A 11 33.14 15.19 45.45
N GLU A 12 34.22 14.41 45.55
CA GLU A 12 34.36 13.14 44.85
C GLU A 12 33.22 12.20 45.31
N LEU A 13 32.43 11.75 44.35
CA LEU A 13 31.36 10.78 44.58
C LEU A 13 31.96 9.40 44.91
N PRO A 14 31.28 8.59 45.74
CA PRO A 14 31.67 7.20 45.99
C PRO A 14 31.94 6.43 44.70
N GLU A 15 32.95 5.56 44.68
CA GLU A 15 33.45 4.81 43.52
C GLU A 15 32.35 4.18 42.62
N PRO A 16 31.25 3.60 43.16
CA PRO A 16 30.15 3.07 42.35
C PRO A 16 29.39 4.14 41.55
N LEU A 17 29.30 5.36 42.09
CA LEU A 17 28.61 6.49 41.46
C LEU A 17 29.48 7.16 40.39
N ASN A 18 30.80 7.18 40.57
CA ASN A 18 31.73 7.60 39.51
C ASN A 18 31.72 6.63 38.32
N GLN A 19 31.58 5.32 38.57
CA GLN A 19 31.41 4.33 37.49
C GLN A 19 30.07 4.50 36.77
N MET A 20 28.98 4.77 37.49
CA MET A 20 27.69 5.12 36.87
C MET A 20 27.77 6.41 36.05
N GLN A 21 28.48 7.44 36.53
CA GLN A 21 28.66 8.69 35.79
C GLN A 21 29.52 8.50 34.54
N GLY A 22 30.53 7.63 34.60
CA GLY A 22 31.30 7.19 33.43
C GLY A 22 30.43 6.49 32.40
N ILE A 23 29.60 5.54 32.82
CA ILE A 23 28.65 4.84 31.94
C ILE A 23 27.63 5.81 31.33
N LEU A 24 27.14 6.80 32.09
CA LEU A 24 26.22 7.81 31.59
C LEU A 24 26.87 8.80 30.62
N ASN A 25 28.15 9.13 30.82
CA ASN A 25 28.91 9.97 29.91
C ASN A 25 29.27 9.22 28.63
N ASP A 26 29.63 7.93 28.71
CA ASP A 26 29.88 7.07 27.55
C ASP A 26 28.59 6.86 26.74
N LEU A 27 27.45 6.68 27.42
CA LEU A 27 26.12 6.66 26.78
C LEU A 27 25.80 8.01 26.13
N SER A 28 26.11 9.13 26.79
CA SER A 28 25.93 10.46 26.21
C SER A 28 26.81 10.66 24.98
N GLU A 29 28.05 10.16 24.98
CA GLU A 29 28.99 10.32 23.88
C GLU A 29 28.63 9.42 22.68
N VAL A 30 28.11 8.21 22.95
CA VAL A 30 27.50 7.34 21.95
C VAL A 30 26.24 7.98 21.34
N LEU A 31 25.42 8.63 22.16
CA LEU A 31 24.21 9.33 21.71
C LEU A 31 24.52 10.64 20.96
N THR A 32 25.66 11.29 21.20
CA THR A 32 26.07 12.51 20.47
C THR A 32 26.89 12.26 19.21
N ASN A 33 27.50 11.07 19.06
CA ASN A 33 28.20 10.68 17.82
C ASN A 33 27.28 9.96 16.82
N GLU A 34 26.04 9.66 17.20
CA GLU A 34 24.98 9.40 16.24
C GLU A 34 24.36 10.73 15.81
N ASP A 35 24.57 11.09 14.54
CA ASP A 35 23.80 12.09 13.78
C ASP A 35 22.33 11.60 13.56
N LEU A 36 21.72 11.12 14.64
CA LEU A 36 20.29 10.86 14.82
C LEU A 36 19.73 12.02 15.64
N LEU A 37 19.64 13.18 14.99
CA LEU A 37 18.72 14.25 15.37
C LEU A 37 17.28 13.73 15.24
N TRP A 38 16.87 12.92 16.21
CA TRP A 38 15.48 12.88 16.67
C TRP A 38 15.35 13.96 17.72
N THR A 39 14.85 15.12 17.29
CA THR A 39 14.33 16.12 18.21
C THR A 39 13.14 15.51 18.94
N THR A 40 13.24 15.43 20.26
CA THR A 40 12.19 15.05 21.22
C THR A 40 11.04 16.06 21.31
N GLU A 41 10.81 16.85 20.27
CA GLU A 41 9.66 17.73 20.09
C GLU A 41 9.20 17.57 18.64
N GLY A 42 8.21 16.69 18.41
CA GLY A 42 7.62 16.47 17.07
C GLY A 42 7.43 15.02 16.62
N GLN A 43 7.63 14.01 17.47
CA GLN A 43 7.30 12.63 17.10
C GLN A 43 5.84 12.29 17.45
N THR A 44 5.02 12.26 16.40
CA THR A 44 3.78 11.49 16.33
C THR A 44 4.08 10.01 16.61
N GLN A 45 3.87 9.59 17.86
CA GLN A 45 3.77 8.16 18.14
C GLN A 45 2.55 7.60 17.38
N PRO A 46 2.68 6.54 16.58
CA PRO A 46 1.53 5.79 16.11
C PRO A 46 1.12 4.80 17.21
N THR A 47 0.78 5.28 18.40
CA THR A 47 0.30 4.42 19.51
C THR A 47 -1.22 4.26 19.53
N HIS A 48 -1.96 4.90 18.63
CA HIS A 48 -3.41 4.70 18.52
C HIS A 48 -3.90 4.78 17.07
N TYR A 49 -3.58 3.78 16.27
CA TYR A 49 -4.43 3.40 15.15
C TYR A 49 -5.21 2.15 15.58
N ASP A 50 -6.30 2.36 16.33
CA ASP A 50 -7.18 1.26 16.75
C ASP A 50 -8.14 0.92 15.61
N PHE A 51 -7.73 -0.05 14.79
CA PHE A 51 -8.57 -0.60 13.72
C PHE A 51 -9.47 -1.76 14.18
N SER A 52 -9.51 -2.08 15.49
CA SER A 52 -10.31 -3.20 16.00
C SER A 52 -11.81 -3.04 15.70
N GLY A 53 -12.30 -1.80 15.67
CA GLY A 53 -13.67 -1.46 15.28
C GLY A 53 -13.99 -1.72 13.80
N MET A 54 -13.00 -1.74 12.90
CA MET A 54 -13.22 -1.96 11.46
C MET A 54 -13.62 -3.40 11.15
N ALA A 55 -13.00 -4.38 11.79
CA ALA A 55 -13.31 -5.79 11.55
C ALA A 55 -14.75 -6.15 11.99
N GLU A 56 -15.29 -5.42 12.98
CA GLU A 56 -16.68 -5.58 13.43
C GLU A 56 -17.66 -4.76 12.58
N MET A 57 -17.27 -3.56 12.13
CA MET A 57 -18.08 -2.74 11.23
C MET A 57 -18.25 -3.40 9.85
N LEU A 58 -17.19 -3.96 9.27
CA LEU A 58 -17.23 -4.68 8.00
C LEU A 58 -18.05 -5.99 8.11
N ARG A 59 -17.97 -6.69 9.25
CA ARG A 59 -18.84 -7.85 9.53
C ARG A 59 -20.31 -7.44 9.65
N LYS A 60 -20.63 -6.36 10.38
CA LYS A 60 -22.01 -5.86 10.50
C LYS A 60 -22.57 -5.38 9.16
N ALA A 61 -21.76 -4.75 8.31
CA ALA A 61 -22.16 -4.35 6.97
C ALA A 61 -22.45 -5.57 6.07
N HIS A 62 -21.62 -6.62 6.17
CA HIS A 62 -21.85 -7.90 5.50
C HIS A 62 -23.15 -8.58 5.96
N ASP A 63 -23.36 -8.69 7.27
CA ASP A 63 -24.54 -9.35 7.85
C ASP A 63 -25.84 -8.59 7.54
N ALA A 64 -25.78 -7.26 7.44
CA ALA A 64 -26.92 -6.42 7.04
C ALA A 64 -27.33 -6.63 5.58
N MET A 65 -26.42 -7.07 4.71
CA MET A 65 -26.69 -7.38 3.31
C MET A 65 -27.29 -8.78 3.11
N GLU A 66 -27.14 -9.70 4.07
CA GLU A 66 -27.71 -11.05 4.02
C GLU A 66 -29.13 -11.16 4.62
N GLY A 67 -29.74 -10.04 5.03
CA GLY A 67 -31.12 -10.01 5.54
C GLY A 67 -32.17 -10.44 4.49
N PRO A 68 -33.26 -11.11 4.89
CA PRO A 68 -34.21 -11.69 3.96
C PRO A 68 -34.97 -10.62 3.16
N HIS A 69 -34.77 -10.62 1.85
CA HIS A 69 -35.57 -9.88 0.88
C HIS A 69 -37.05 -10.24 1.02
N THR A 70 -37.80 -9.42 1.73
CA THR A 70 -39.27 -9.43 1.67
C THR A 70 -39.69 -8.64 0.44
N VAL A 71 -40.11 -9.39 -0.57
CA VAL A 71 -40.63 -8.90 -1.85
C VAL A 71 -41.92 -8.12 -1.62
N ALA A 72 -41.87 -6.80 -1.77
CA ALA A 72 -43.06 -5.97 -1.96
C ALA A 72 -43.22 -5.66 -3.47
N ARG A 73 -44.09 -6.43 -4.13
CA ARG A 73 -44.64 -6.11 -5.45
C ARG A 73 -45.63 -4.96 -5.31
N THR A 74 -45.48 -3.92 -6.14
CA THR A 74 -46.59 -3.01 -6.47
C THR A 74 -46.57 -2.70 -7.96
N ALA A 75 -47.76 -2.80 -8.57
CA ALA A 75 -48.00 -2.79 -10.00
C ALA A 75 -48.47 -1.41 -10.52
N SER A 76 -48.03 -1.12 -11.75
CA SER A 76 -48.70 -0.46 -12.89
C SER A 76 -49.69 0.72 -12.74
N SER A 77 -49.39 1.79 -13.47
CA SER A 77 -50.26 2.51 -14.45
C SER A 77 -49.38 3.61 -15.09
N GLY A 78 -49.26 3.90 -16.39
CA GLY A 78 -50.15 3.80 -17.54
C GLY A 78 -50.36 5.22 -18.13
N SER A 79 -49.82 5.55 -19.32
CA SER A 79 -50.45 6.44 -20.34
C SER A 79 -49.52 6.82 -21.53
N THR A 80 -50.04 6.57 -22.74
CA THR A 80 -49.99 7.32 -24.03
C THR A 80 -49.07 8.55 -24.14
N GLY A 81 -48.29 8.87 -25.18
CA GLY A 81 -48.35 8.60 -26.62
C GLY A 81 -48.48 9.94 -27.41
N PHE A 82 -47.45 10.39 -28.15
CA PHE A 82 -47.58 11.36 -29.27
C PHE A 82 -46.31 11.46 -30.15
N VAL A 83 -46.51 11.52 -31.47
CA VAL A 83 -45.52 11.73 -32.56
C VAL A 83 -45.94 13.00 -33.31
N PRO A 84 -45.02 13.82 -33.84
CA PRO A 84 -45.06 14.07 -35.28
C PRO A 84 -43.69 14.21 -35.98
N SER A 85 -43.74 13.97 -37.28
CA SER A 85 -42.65 13.83 -38.26
C SER A 85 -42.27 15.14 -38.98
N GLY A 86 -40.98 15.28 -39.34
CA GLY A 86 -40.42 15.90 -40.57
C GLY A 86 -40.59 17.41 -40.85
N PRO A 87 -39.83 18.04 -41.78
CA PRO A 87 -39.10 17.44 -42.92
C PRO A 87 -37.65 17.95 -43.21
N GLU A 88 -36.83 17.02 -43.72
CA GLU A 88 -35.97 17.00 -44.93
C GLU A 88 -35.29 18.22 -45.64
N ILE A 89 -34.02 17.95 -46.07
CA ILE A 89 -33.24 18.39 -47.26
C ILE A 89 -32.17 19.51 -47.11
N SER A 90 -30.88 19.19 -47.29
CA SER A 90 -30.13 19.50 -48.53
C SER A 90 -28.65 19.08 -48.53
N SER A 91 -28.16 18.87 -49.75
CA SER A 91 -26.97 18.13 -50.18
C SER A 91 -25.64 18.89 -50.15
N GLY A 92 -24.55 18.14 -49.96
CA GLY A 92 -23.41 18.15 -50.89
C GLY A 92 -22.16 18.96 -50.52
N LYS A 93 -21.05 18.26 -50.23
CA LYS A 93 -19.72 18.41 -50.88
C LYS A 93 -18.69 17.47 -50.25
N THR A 94 -18.17 16.55 -51.06
CA THR A 94 -16.91 15.83 -50.83
C THR A 94 -15.72 16.78 -50.96
N PRO A 95 -14.66 16.57 -50.16
CA PRO A 95 -13.35 16.40 -50.77
C PRO A 95 -12.51 15.27 -50.13
N ILE A 96 -12.00 14.41 -51.02
CA ILE A 96 -10.61 13.94 -51.13
C ILE A 96 -9.82 13.72 -49.82
N SER A 97 -9.70 12.43 -49.49
CA SER A 97 -8.46 11.71 -49.16
C SER A 97 -7.26 12.55 -48.68
N GLY A 98 -7.04 12.49 -47.37
CA GLY A 98 -5.77 12.84 -46.76
C GLY A 98 -5.81 12.38 -45.31
N GLN A 99 -5.41 11.13 -45.09
CA GLN A 99 -5.10 10.52 -43.80
C GLN A 99 -5.96 11.00 -42.63
N SER A 100 -6.96 10.19 -42.27
CA SER A 100 -7.46 10.18 -40.89
C SER A 100 -6.28 9.84 -39.99
N VAL A 101 -5.55 10.86 -39.54
CA VAL A 101 -4.73 10.80 -38.36
C VAL A 101 -5.69 10.32 -37.29
N ALA A 102 -5.54 9.06 -36.90
CA ALA A 102 -6.22 8.55 -35.72
C ALA A 102 -6.03 9.60 -34.62
N PRO A 103 -7.09 10.01 -33.91
CA PRO A 103 -6.90 10.91 -32.78
C PRO A 103 -5.78 10.30 -31.91
N PRO A 104 -4.78 11.10 -31.47
CA PRO A 104 -3.80 10.60 -30.51
C PRO A 104 -4.60 9.94 -29.40
N PRO A 105 -4.20 8.75 -28.89
CA PRO A 105 -5.01 7.98 -27.96
C PRO A 105 -5.43 8.96 -26.88
N ASP A 106 -6.71 9.32 -26.89
CA ASP A 106 -7.26 10.24 -25.93
C ASP A 106 -6.76 9.67 -24.61
N LEU A 107 -6.03 10.49 -23.84
CA LEU A 107 -5.71 10.19 -22.47
C LEU A 107 -7.07 9.97 -21.81
N GLN A 108 -7.60 8.75 -21.88
CA GLN A 108 -8.72 8.32 -21.08
C GLN A 108 -8.19 8.49 -19.68
N LEU A 109 -8.49 9.65 -19.10
CA LEU A 109 -8.00 10.01 -17.80
C LEU A 109 -8.40 8.84 -16.91
N ALA A 110 -7.38 8.24 -16.31
CA ALA A 110 -7.51 7.12 -15.41
C ALA A 110 -8.67 7.39 -14.43
N ALA A 111 -9.45 6.37 -14.05
CA ALA A 111 -10.69 6.56 -13.27
C ALA A 111 -10.47 7.43 -12.02
N ASN A 112 -9.32 7.30 -11.36
CA ASN A 112 -8.90 8.09 -10.22
C ASN A 112 -8.65 9.58 -10.53
N GLN A 113 -8.27 9.95 -11.76
CA GLN A 113 -8.04 11.34 -12.16
C GLN A 113 -9.33 12.15 -12.16
N LYS A 114 -10.45 11.54 -12.56
CA LYS A 114 -11.80 12.14 -12.56
C LYS A 114 -12.55 11.95 -11.24
N CYS A 115 -12.02 11.13 -10.33
CA CYS A 115 -12.68 10.78 -9.08
C CYS A 115 -12.76 11.97 -8.10
N THR A 116 -13.94 12.20 -7.52
CA THR A 116 -14.20 13.29 -6.56
C THR A 116 -14.73 12.76 -5.22
N LEU A 117 -14.47 11.49 -4.90
CA LEU A 117 -15.01 10.85 -3.69
C LEU A 117 -14.37 11.37 -2.38
N CYS A 118 -13.14 11.89 -2.45
CA CYS A 118 -12.44 12.46 -1.30
C CYS A 118 -12.17 13.95 -1.55
N ASN A 119 -12.68 14.82 -0.66
CA ASN A 119 -12.57 16.29 -0.80
C ASN A 119 -11.16 16.82 -0.50
N ASP A 120 -10.38 16.08 0.27
CA ASP A 120 -9.03 16.41 0.72
C ASP A 120 -7.92 15.85 -0.20
N ARG A 121 -8.31 15.30 -1.36
CA ARG A 121 -7.39 14.82 -2.41
C ARG A 121 -6.47 15.96 -2.85
N ILE A 122 -5.15 15.74 -2.80
CA ILE A 122 -4.16 16.69 -3.36
C ILE A 122 -4.05 16.48 -4.88
N TYR A 123 -3.75 15.26 -5.31
CA TYR A 123 -3.68 14.88 -6.73
C TYR A 123 -3.83 13.36 -6.92
N ALA A 124 -4.17 12.95 -8.14
CA ALA A 124 -4.32 11.52 -8.46
C ALA A 124 -2.97 10.85 -8.71
N THR A 125 -2.83 9.59 -8.29
CA THR A 125 -1.69 8.75 -8.69
C THR A 125 -1.70 8.56 -10.20
N ARG A 126 -0.59 8.90 -10.87
CA ARG A 126 -0.51 8.82 -12.33
C ARG A 126 -0.64 7.39 -12.87
N ARG A 127 0.03 6.43 -12.23
CA ARG A 127 -0.07 4.99 -12.52
C ARG A 127 -0.74 4.26 -11.36
N PHE A 128 -2.02 4.55 -11.16
CA PHE A 128 -2.77 3.83 -10.13
C PHE A 128 -3.14 2.40 -10.57
N PHE A 129 -3.11 2.11 -11.87
CA PHE A 129 -3.37 0.78 -12.43
C PHE A 129 -2.39 0.49 -13.57
N ILE A 130 -1.80 -0.70 -13.56
CA ILE A 130 -0.96 -1.24 -14.63
C ILE A 130 -1.58 -2.57 -15.05
N GLN A 131 -1.86 -2.72 -16.34
CA GLN A 131 -2.52 -3.91 -16.86
C GLN A 131 -1.51 -5.04 -17.07
N GLY A 132 -1.82 -6.23 -16.54
CA GLY A 132 -1.16 -7.50 -16.85
C GLY A 132 -2.05 -8.38 -17.73
N VAL A 133 -1.77 -9.68 -17.76
CA VAL A 133 -2.51 -10.64 -18.61
C VAL A 133 -3.17 -11.78 -17.83
N LYS A 134 -2.69 -12.09 -16.63
CA LYS A 134 -3.26 -13.14 -15.76
C LYS A 134 -4.34 -12.54 -14.86
N PRO A 135 -5.34 -13.33 -14.41
CA PRO A 135 -6.42 -12.85 -13.54
C PRO A 135 -5.97 -12.63 -12.09
N VAL A 136 -4.82 -11.99 -11.89
CA VAL A 136 -4.19 -11.71 -10.60
C VAL A 136 -3.82 -10.25 -10.52
N VAL A 137 -4.25 -9.57 -9.46
CA VAL A 137 -3.91 -8.16 -9.20
C VAL A 137 -3.03 -8.05 -7.96
N VAL A 138 -1.94 -7.30 -8.07
CA VAL A 138 -1.10 -6.88 -6.95
C VAL A 138 -1.65 -5.55 -6.44
N VAL A 139 -2.18 -5.56 -5.22
CA VAL A 139 -2.65 -4.35 -4.54
C VAL A 139 -1.51 -3.85 -3.65
N HIS A 140 -1.04 -2.64 -3.92
CA HIS A 140 0.08 -2.05 -3.20
C HIS A 140 -0.21 -0.62 -2.76
N PHE A 141 0.56 -0.15 -1.79
CA PHE A 141 0.50 1.24 -1.36
C PHE A 141 1.87 1.73 -0.95
N GLU A 142 2.30 2.79 -1.63
CA GLU A 142 3.44 3.60 -1.24
C GLU A 142 2.93 4.68 -0.28
N GLY A 143 2.54 4.24 0.91
CA GLY A 143 2.02 5.13 1.94
C GLY A 143 3.10 6.01 2.56
N PRO A 144 2.70 7.03 3.32
CA PRO A 144 3.63 7.88 4.07
C PRO A 144 4.39 7.14 5.19
N PHE A 145 3.99 5.90 5.49
CA PHE A 145 4.66 5.01 6.44
C PHE A 145 6.04 4.56 5.95
N ALA A 146 6.30 4.63 4.64
CA ALA A 146 7.62 4.45 4.08
C ALA A 146 8.38 5.77 4.22
N GLY A 147 9.23 5.86 5.26
CA GLY A 147 10.05 7.05 5.51
C GLY A 147 10.80 7.53 4.26
N ARG A 148 10.89 8.85 4.08
CA ARG A 148 11.53 9.58 2.97
C ARG A 148 11.61 8.76 1.67
N THR A 149 10.49 8.65 0.98
CA THR A 149 10.48 8.14 -0.39
C THR A 149 11.39 9.02 -1.23
N GLU A 150 12.42 8.42 -1.84
CA GLU A 150 13.19 9.05 -2.92
C GLU A 150 12.21 9.62 -3.96
N ALA A 151 12.60 10.71 -4.63
CA ALA A 151 11.73 11.40 -5.57
C ALA A 151 11.12 10.38 -6.56
N ARG A 152 9.82 10.12 -6.38
CA ARG A 152 9.09 9.06 -7.08
C ARG A 152 9.35 9.19 -8.57
N ASP A 153 9.88 8.13 -9.18
CA ASP A 153 10.24 8.15 -10.58
C ASP A 153 9.01 8.57 -11.41
N ARG A 154 9.14 9.68 -12.12
CA ARG A 154 8.11 10.19 -13.02
C ARG A 154 8.11 9.42 -14.34
N SER A 155 9.13 8.58 -14.57
CA SER A 155 9.17 7.65 -15.68
C SER A 155 8.09 6.59 -15.48
N GLN A 156 7.38 6.29 -16.55
CA GLN A 156 6.30 5.30 -16.55
C GLN A 156 6.84 3.86 -16.57
N LYS A 157 7.89 3.55 -15.81
CA LYS A 157 8.57 2.25 -15.92
C LYS A 157 8.50 1.40 -14.67
N ILE A 158 8.33 2.02 -13.50
CA ILE A 158 8.29 1.28 -12.24
C ILE A 158 6.87 0.84 -11.84
N TYR A 159 6.78 -0.29 -11.14
CA TYR A 159 5.53 -0.89 -10.63
C TYR A 159 5.32 -0.56 -9.14
N PHE A 160 6.39 -0.54 -8.36
CA PHE A 160 6.42 -0.12 -6.95
C PHE A 160 7.07 1.28 -6.81
N GLY A 161 7.63 1.59 -5.63
CA GLY A 161 8.25 2.87 -5.32
C GLY A 161 9.68 3.05 -5.84
N SER A 162 10.36 1.97 -6.26
CA SER A 162 11.74 2.02 -6.74
C SER A 162 12.09 0.84 -7.67
N GLU A 163 13.12 1.00 -8.51
CA GLU A 163 13.63 -0.09 -9.37
C GLU A 163 14.12 -1.30 -8.56
N GLN A 164 14.63 -1.07 -7.34
CA GLN A 164 15.11 -2.11 -6.44
C GLN A 164 13.97 -2.98 -5.91
N GLU A 165 12.82 -2.35 -5.62
CA GLU A 165 11.60 -3.06 -5.25
C GLU A 165 11.06 -3.90 -6.40
N ASP A 166 11.05 -3.33 -7.61
CA ASP A 166 10.65 -4.02 -8.84
C ASP A 166 11.55 -5.22 -9.15
N ASP A 167 12.88 -5.06 -9.08
CA ASP A 167 13.85 -6.17 -9.28
C ASP A 167 13.63 -7.30 -8.27
N LEU A 168 13.48 -6.94 -7.00
CA LEU A 168 13.25 -7.93 -5.95
C LEU A 168 11.94 -8.68 -6.18
N PHE A 169 10.86 -7.97 -6.50
CA PHE A 169 9.57 -8.58 -6.77
C PHE A 169 9.62 -9.46 -8.02
N ARG A 170 10.25 -8.99 -9.09
CA ARG A 170 10.50 -9.75 -10.33
C ARG A 170 11.18 -11.08 -10.02
N ARG A 171 12.27 -11.08 -9.25
CA ARG A 171 12.97 -12.31 -8.83
C ARG A 171 12.10 -13.26 -7.99
N MET A 172 11.10 -12.76 -7.26
CA MET A 172 10.17 -13.62 -6.50
C MET A 172 9.14 -14.27 -7.42
N VAL A 173 8.54 -13.52 -8.34
CA VAL A 173 7.51 -14.07 -9.25
C VAL A 173 8.12 -14.99 -10.32
N GLU A 174 9.36 -14.74 -10.75
CA GLU A 174 10.07 -15.63 -11.67
C GLU A 174 10.28 -17.04 -11.09
N ARG A 175 10.39 -17.17 -9.76
CA ARG A 175 10.54 -18.47 -9.08
C ARG A 175 9.33 -19.37 -9.23
N ILE A 176 8.15 -18.78 -9.44
CA ILE A 176 6.90 -19.50 -9.68
C ILE A 176 6.54 -19.56 -11.17
N GLY A 177 7.47 -19.17 -12.06
CA GLY A 177 7.31 -19.23 -13.51
C GLY A 177 6.47 -18.11 -14.11
N LEU A 178 6.38 -16.96 -13.42
CA LEU A 178 5.68 -15.76 -13.89
C LEU A 178 6.66 -14.60 -14.05
N THR A 179 6.28 -13.64 -14.89
CA THR A 179 6.95 -12.35 -15.03
C THR A 179 6.15 -11.28 -14.29
N ILE A 180 6.76 -10.14 -13.98
CA ILE A 180 6.02 -9.03 -13.36
C ILE A 180 4.95 -8.49 -14.30
N GLU A 181 5.21 -8.53 -15.61
CA GLU A 181 4.28 -8.12 -16.67
C GLU A 181 3.04 -9.03 -16.76
N ASP A 182 3.09 -10.24 -16.19
CA ASP A 182 1.93 -11.15 -16.17
C ASP A 182 0.84 -10.67 -15.21
N LEU A 183 1.19 -9.87 -14.20
CA LEU A 183 0.32 -9.48 -13.11
C LEU A 183 -0.24 -8.07 -13.33
N HIS A 184 -1.50 -7.85 -12.99
CA HIS A 184 -2.03 -6.50 -12.89
C HIS A 184 -1.48 -5.85 -11.61
N PHE A 185 -1.29 -4.54 -11.60
CA PHE A 185 -0.93 -3.78 -10.40
C PHE A 185 -1.95 -2.68 -10.17
N GLN A 186 -2.34 -2.49 -8.92
CA GLN A 186 -3.22 -1.40 -8.53
C GLN A 186 -2.77 -0.77 -7.22
N GLN A 187 -2.61 0.55 -7.23
CA GLN A 187 -2.34 1.31 -6.01
C GLN A 187 -3.65 1.58 -5.26
N LEU A 188 -3.63 1.33 -3.94
CA LEU A 188 -4.74 1.57 -3.04
C LEU A 188 -4.24 2.20 -1.73
N PRO A 189 -4.52 3.49 -1.44
CA PRO A 189 -5.36 4.43 -2.18
C PRO A 189 -4.77 4.90 -3.51
N ALA A 190 -5.66 5.28 -4.43
CA ALA A 190 -5.32 5.68 -5.80
C ALA A 190 -4.96 7.18 -5.94
N CYS A 191 -4.86 7.93 -4.84
CA CYS A 191 -4.57 9.35 -4.80
C CYS A 191 -3.56 9.70 -3.70
N HIS A 192 -3.01 10.90 -3.78
CA HIS A 192 -2.11 11.47 -2.77
C HIS A 192 -2.88 12.39 -1.82
N PHE A 193 -2.54 12.29 -0.54
CA PHE A 193 -3.17 12.99 0.59
C PHE A 193 -2.09 13.52 1.54
N VAL A 194 -2.44 14.50 2.39
CA VAL A 194 -1.52 15.09 3.37
C VAL A 194 -1.35 14.10 4.52
N ALA A 195 -0.17 13.51 4.68
CA ALA A 195 0.04 12.45 5.66
C ALA A 195 0.09 12.98 7.10
N GLU A 196 0.69 14.15 7.29
CA GLU A 196 1.05 14.74 8.58
C GLU A 196 -0.18 15.07 9.44
N THR A 197 -1.30 15.38 8.79
CA THR A 197 -2.56 15.75 9.46
C THR A 197 -3.66 14.70 9.29
N SER A 198 -3.37 13.57 8.63
CA SER A 198 -4.37 12.54 8.41
C SER A 198 -4.56 11.66 9.65
N THR A 199 -5.82 11.43 9.99
CA THR A 199 -6.25 10.51 11.05
C THR A 199 -6.48 9.09 10.51
N ALA A 200 -6.69 8.13 11.42
CA ALA A 200 -7.09 6.77 11.07
C ALA A 200 -8.38 6.74 10.24
N ASP A 201 -9.36 7.56 10.63
CA ASP A 201 -10.67 7.64 10.00
C ASP A 201 -10.57 8.19 8.58
N ASP A 202 -9.72 9.19 8.35
CA ASP A 202 -9.46 9.72 7.00
C ASP A 202 -8.92 8.63 6.08
N TRP A 203 -7.96 7.83 6.55
CA TRP A 203 -7.40 6.73 5.77
C TRP A 203 -8.41 5.62 5.51
N ASN A 204 -9.29 5.34 6.47
CA ASN A 204 -10.38 4.38 6.31
C ASN A 204 -11.37 4.86 5.24
N GLU A 205 -11.86 6.11 5.34
CA GLU A 205 -12.78 6.69 4.35
C GLU A 205 -12.18 6.65 2.93
N ARG A 206 -10.93 7.08 2.79
CA ARG A 206 -10.22 7.08 1.49
C ARG A 206 -10.05 5.66 0.93
N THR A 207 -9.80 4.68 1.80
CA THR A 207 -9.68 3.27 1.41
C THR A 207 -11.01 2.74 0.91
N LEU A 208 -12.09 2.94 1.68
CA LEU A 208 -13.45 2.55 1.32
C LEU A 208 -13.88 3.17 -0.02
N ASN A 209 -13.63 4.46 -0.20
CA ASN A 209 -13.91 5.16 -1.46
C ASN A 209 -13.11 4.56 -2.63
N CYS A 210 -11.84 4.20 -2.42
CA CYS A 210 -11.03 3.59 -3.48
C CYS A 210 -11.40 2.13 -3.78
N LEU A 211 -12.12 1.43 -2.91
CA LEU A 211 -12.59 0.07 -3.19
C LEU A 211 -13.49 0.01 -4.42
N THR A 212 -14.24 1.07 -4.74
CA THR A 212 -15.04 1.11 -5.98
C THR A 212 -14.17 0.94 -7.23
N HIS A 213 -12.98 1.53 -7.25
CA HIS A 213 -12.07 1.42 -8.38
C HIS A 213 -11.41 0.05 -8.46
N LEU A 214 -11.16 -0.57 -7.31
CA LEU A 214 -10.63 -1.93 -7.24
C LEU A 214 -11.68 -2.95 -7.70
N GLU A 215 -12.93 -2.75 -7.30
CA GLU A 215 -14.06 -3.55 -7.75
C GLU A 215 -14.26 -3.46 -9.27
N ASP A 216 -14.19 -2.25 -9.83
CA ASP A 216 -14.27 -2.04 -11.28
C ASP A 216 -13.14 -2.76 -12.01
N THR A 217 -11.91 -2.73 -11.47
CA THR A 217 -10.78 -3.50 -12.02
C THR A 217 -11.02 -5.00 -11.93
N ILE A 218 -11.50 -5.50 -10.79
CA ILE A 218 -11.79 -6.93 -10.60
C ILE A 218 -12.79 -7.42 -11.63
N LYS A 219 -13.87 -6.66 -11.85
CA LYS A 219 -14.90 -6.98 -12.84
C LYS A 219 -14.36 -6.89 -14.27
N ARG A 220 -13.68 -5.79 -14.61
CA ARG A 220 -13.21 -5.51 -15.97
C ARG A 220 -12.15 -6.51 -16.44
N GLU A 221 -11.20 -6.84 -15.57
CA GLU A 221 -10.08 -7.74 -15.91
C GLU A 221 -10.34 -9.20 -15.48
N SER A 222 -11.53 -9.50 -14.96
CA SER A 222 -11.90 -10.84 -14.47
C SER A 222 -10.91 -11.40 -13.44
N ILE A 223 -10.48 -10.55 -12.51
CA ILE A 223 -9.52 -10.92 -11.46
C ILE A 223 -10.12 -12.00 -10.56
N LYS A 224 -9.32 -13.02 -10.23
CA LYS A 224 -9.70 -14.13 -9.36
C LYS A 224 -8.91 -14.18 -8.06
N LEU A 225 -7.74 -13.54 -8.03
CA LEU A 225 -6.85 -13.52 -6.88
C LEU A 225 -6.22 -12.12 -6.73
N ALA A 226 -6.14 -11.63 -5.50
CA ALA A 226 -5.35 -10.46 -5.16
C ALA A 226 -4.10 -10.84 -4.35
N LEU A 227 -2.96 -10.23 -4.69
CA LEU A 227 -1.77 -10.23 -3.86
C LEU A 227 -1.67 -8.87 -3.17
N ILE A 228 -1.88 -8.83 -1.86
CA ILE A 228 -1.96 -7.57 -1.12
C ILE A 228 -0.65 -7.36 -0.39
N THR A 229 -0.01 -6.21 -0.62
CA THR A 229 1.35 -5.96 -0.15
C THR A 229 1.44 -4.83 0.87
N GLY A 230 2.23 -5.06 1.92
CA GLY A 230 2.69 -4.03 2.85
C GLY A 230 1.58 -3.12 3.40
N PRO A 231 1.70 -1.78 3.27
CA PRO A 231 0.71 -0.85 3.82
C PRO A 231 -0.71 -1.03 3.29
N ALA A 232 -0.89 -1.53 2.06
CA ALA A 232 -2.23 -1.79 1.53
C ALA A 232 -2.97 -2.87 2.33
N ALA A 233 -2.24 -3.87 2.84
CA ALA A 233 -2.83 -4.90 3.70
C ALA A 233 -3.29 -4.31 5.03
N VAL A 234 -2.51 -3.39 5.60
CA VAL A 234 -2.87 -2.70 6.86
C VAL A 234 -4.14 -1.87 6.67
N LEU A 235 -4.27 -1.17 5.54
CA LEU A 235 -5.49 -0.38 5.25
C LEU A 235 -6.73 -1.26 5.05
N LEU A 236 -6.58 -2.45 4.47
CA LEU A 236 -7.70 -3.35 4.18
C LEU A 236 -8.12 -4.22 5.36
N PHE A 237 -7.16 -4.65 6.19
CA PHE A 237 -7.40 -5.65 7.24
C PHE A 237 -7.08 -5.15 8.65
N GLY A 238 -6.42 -4.01 8.81
CA GLY A 238 -5.80 -3.60 10.05
C GLY A 238 -4.42 -4.26 10.27
N GLU A 239 -3.63 -3.71 11.18
CA GLU A 239 -2.24 -4.11 11.40
C GLU A 239 -2.10 -5.57 11.87
N GLU A 240 -2.87 -5.97 12.87
CA GLU A 240 -2.79 -7.31 13.46
C GLU A 240 -3.17 -8.41 12.45
N ALA A 241 -4.29 -8.22 11.76
CA ALA A 241 -4.76 -9.18 10.76
C ALA A 241 -3.84 -9.22 9.54
N ALA A 242 -3.36 -8.08 9.06
CA ALA A 242 -2.39 -8.03 7.96
C ALA A 242 -1.11 -8.81 8.31
N LYS A 243 -0.61 -8.65 9.54
CA LYS A 243 0.54 -9.43 10.03
C LYS A 243 0.24 -10.92 10.06
N GLN A 244 -0.87 -11.33 10.67
CA GLN A 244 -1.28 -12.73 10.76
C GLN A 244 -1.46 -13.38 9.38
N PHE A 245 -2.11 -12.69 8.44
CA PHE A 245 -2.30 -13.19 7.08
C PHE A 245 -0.98 -13.28 6.32
N SER A 246 -0.08 -12.31 6.51
CA SER A 246 1.27 -12.39 5.94
C SER A 246 2.07 -13.57 6.47
N GLU A 247 1.88 -13.93 7.74
CA GLU A 247 2.58 -15.01 8.45
C GLU A 247 2.05 -16.40 8.09
N SER A 248 0.74 -16.53 7.91
CA SER A 248 0.08 -17.79 7.58
C SER A 248 0.17 -18.14 6.09
N GLY A 249 0.22 -17.15 5.19
CA GLY A 249 0.18 -17.39 3.75
C GLY A 249 -1.15 -18.00 3.28
N GLU A 250 -2.20 -17.83 4.08
CA GLU A 250 -3.54 -18.32 3.75
C GLU A 250 -4.24 -17.43 2.72
N VAL A 251 -5.10 -18.07 1.93
CA VAL A 251 -5.98 -17.35 1.01
C VAL A 251 -7.17 -16.90 1.84
N VAL A 252 -7.28 -15.59 2.03
CA VAL A 252 -8.35 -14.94 2.78
C VAL A 252 -9.38 -14.35 1.82
N GLN A 253 -10.57 -14.06 2.33
CA GLN A 253 -11.59 -13.38 1.55
C GLN A 253 -11.22 -11.90 1.41
N MET A 254 -11.22 -11.38 0.18
CA MET A 254 -10.93 -9.97 -0.04
C MET A 254 -12.15 -9.11 0.33
N PRO A 255 -11.98 -8.02 1.09
CA PRO A 255 -13.09 -7.16 1.49
C PRO A 255 -13.42 -6.17 0.36
N VAL A 256 -13.98 -6.67 -0.75
CA VAL A 256 -14.45 -5.85 -1.88
C VAL A 256 -15.96 -5.92 -1.98
N LEU A 257 -16.60 -4.75 -2.05
CA LEU A 257 -18.04 -4.50 -1.93
C LEU A 257 -18.94 -5.67 -2.41
N SER A 258 -18.95 -5.98 -3.71
CA SER A 258 -19.81 -7.04 -4.27
C SER A 258 -19.07 -8.25 -4.85
N GLN A 259 -17.74 -8.28 -4.77
CA GLN A 259 -16.93 -9.32 -5.43
C GLN A 259 -16.19 -10.15 -4.41
N GLN A 260 -16.49 -11.44 -4.39
CA GLN A 260 -15.81 -12.40 -3.53
C GLN A 260 -14.61 -13.00 -4.27
N ILE A 261 -13.44 -12.36 -4.18
CA ILE A 261 -12.18 -12.92 -4.68
C ILE A 261 -11.26 -13.31 -3.54
N GLY A 262 -10.43 -14.33 -3.77
CA GLY A 262 -9.38 -14.70 -2.82
C GLY A 262 -8.29 -13.64 -2.77
N ALA A 263 -7.67 -13.46 -1.62
CA ALA A 263 -6.51 -12.61 -1.44
C ALA A 263 -5.42 -13.32 -0.65
N VAL A 264 -4.17 -13.05 -0.97
CA VAL A 264 -3.01 -13.48 -0.18
C VAL A 264 -2.23 -12.24 0.22
N VAL A 265 -1.97 -12.11 1.51
CA VAL A 265 -1.17 -11.02 2.04
C VAL A 265 0.30 -11.43 1.99
N VAL A 266 1.13 -10.61 1.37
CA VAL A 266 2.59 -10.81 1.34
C VAL A 266 3.29 -9.56 1.84
N ARG A 267 4.48 -9.73 2.42
CA ARG A 267 5.30 -8.56 2.81
C ARG A 267 5.69 -7.77 1.57
N SER A 268 5.74 -6.45 1.68
CA SER A 268 6.14 -5.59 0.58
C SER A 268 7.61 -5.78 0.20
N PRO A 269 7.99 -5.54 -1.06
CA PRO A 269 9.39 -5.50 -1.48
C PRO A 269 10.25 -4.54 -0.63
N ALA A 270 9.72 -3.35 -0.29
CA ALA A 270 10.41 -2.41 0.59
C ALA A 270 10.78 -3.01 1.97
N ALA A 271 9.87 -3.78 2.58
CA ALA A 271 10.14 -4.42 3.87
C ALA A 271 11.21 -5.52 3.76
N LEU A 272 11.26 -6.22 2.63
CA LEU A 272 12.29 -7.23 2.34
C LEU A 272 13.66 -6.59 2.06
N LEU A 273 13.71 -5.50 1.32
CA LEU A 273 14.95 -4.73 1.11
C LEU A 273 15.51 -4.21 2.44
N SER A 274 14.63 -3.76 3.35
CA SER A 274 15.04 -3.36 4.71
C SER A 274 15.63 -4.52 5.52
N LEU A 275 15.09 -5.74 5.38
CA LEU A 275 15.68 -6.95 5.99
C LEU A 275 17.06 -7.25 5.39
N GLU A 276 17.20 -7.22 4.06
CA GLU A 276 18.51 -7.42 3.41
C GLU A 276 19.53 -6.35 3.83
N GLY A 277 19.11 -5.09 3.97
CA GLY A 277 19.95 -3.99 4.43
C GLY A 277 20.45 -4.23 5.86
N ARG A 278 19.60 -4.73 6.76
CA ARG A 278 20.00 -5.13 8.12
C ARG A 278 21.01 -6.28 8.11
N THR A 279 20.78 -7.31 7.30
CA THR A 279 21.73 -8.42 7.13
C THR A 279 23.10 -7.91 6.65
N ARG A 280 23.12 -7.03 5.63
CA ARG A 280 24.37 -6.45 5.11
C ARG A 280 25.09 -5.58 6.14
N LYS A 281 24.36 -4.78 6.92
CA LYS A 281 24.94 -3.97 8.00
C LYS A 281 25.55 -4.84 9.10
N ALA A 282 24.84 -5.89 9.53
CA ALA A 282 25.37 -6.83 10.52
C ALA A 282 26.64 -7.53 10.00
N GLN A 283 26.65 -7.94 8.72
CA GLN A 283 27.84 -8.49 8.08
C GLN A 283 29.03 -7.51 8.09
N ALA A 284 28.78 -6.24 7.76
CA ALA A 284 29.80 -5.19 7.73
C ALA A 284 30.34 -4.84 9.13
N SER A 285 29.52 -5.00 10.17
CA SER A 285 29.92 -4.74 11.57
C SER A 285 30.86 -5.81 12.16
N GLY A 286 30.99 -6.97 11.52
CA GLY A 286 31.82 -8.07 12.00
C GLY A 286 31.23 -8.85 13.20
N ASP A 287 29.99 -8.56 13.59
CA ASP A 287 29.25 -9.35 14.59
C ASP A 287 28.60 -10.58 13.95
N ASP A 288 29.29 -11.71 14.04
CA ASP A 288 28.84 -13.00 13.51
C ASP A 288 27.51 -13.49 14.10
N ALA A 289 27.22 -13.18 15.37
CA ALA A 289 25.99 -13.62 16.04
C ALA A 289 24.78 -12.82 15.54
N SER A 290 24.94 -11.50 15.42
CA SER A 290 23.93 -10.62 14.82
C SER A 290 23.71 -10.93 13.34
N TYR A 291 24.79 -11.15 12.58
CA TYR A 291 24.69 -11.53 11.16
C TYR A 291 23.92 -12.84 10.98
N LYS A 292 24.24 -13.89 11.74
CA LYS A 292 23.55 -15.17 11.66
C LYS A 292 22.06 -15.03 11.96
N THR A 293 21.72 -14.28 13.01
CA THR A 293 20.32 -14.04 13.40
C THR A 293 19.55 -13.27 12.31
N ALA A 294 20.13 -12.20 11.77
CA ALA A 294 19.53 -11.42 10.70
C ALA A 294 19.35 -12.25 9.42
N ARG A 295 20.37 -13.06 9.07
CA ARG A 295 20.35 -13.92 7.89
C ARG A 295 19.30 -15.02 7.99
N ASP A 296 19.18 -15.67 9.15
CA ASP A 296 18.18 -16.71 9.38
C ASP A 296 16.77 -16.15 9.31
N GLN A 297 16.55 -14.95 9.86
CA GLN A 297 15.28 -14.24 9.75
C GLN A 297 14.95 -13.88 8.31
N GLU A 298 15.90 -13.35 7.54
CA GLU A 298 15.75 -13.02 6.13
C GLU A 298 15.36 -14.27 5.30
N ILE A 299 16.08 -15.37 5.49
CA ILE A 299 15.82 -16.64 4.79
C ILE A 299 14.43 -17.18 5.15
N LYS A 300 14.07 -17.16 6.44
CA LYS A 300 12.76 -17.62 6.92
C LYS A 300 11.63 -16.86 6.23
N VAL A 301 11.72 -15.52 6.21
CA VAL A 301 10.70 -14.67 5.58
C VAL A 301 10.62 -14.92 4.07
N LYS A 302 11.76 -15.02 3.37
CA LYS A 302 11.78 -15.29 1.92
C LYS A 302 11.15 -16.64 1.57
N LYS A 303 11.47 -17.70 2.33
CA LYS A 303 10.86 -19.03 2.12
C LYS A 303 9.36 -19.01 2.35
N GLN A 304 8.90 -18.31 3.38
CA GLN A 304 7.48 -18.18 3.69
C GLN A 304 6.71 -17.46 2.57
N ILE A 305 7.28 -16.37 2.02
CA ILE A 305 6.66 -15.64 0.89
C ILE A 305 6.59 -16.53 -0.34
N LEU A 306 7.68 -17.23 -0.68
CA LEU A 306 7.67 -18.15 -1.82
C LEU A 306 6.63 -19.25 -1.66
N SER A 307 6.54 -19.86 -0.47
CA SER A 307 5.52 -20.88 -0.18
C SER A 307 4.10 -20.31 -0.28
N SER A 308 3.88 -19.08 0.19
CA SER A 308 2.59 -18.40 0.09
C SER A 308 2.20 -18.14 -1.36
N LEU A 309 3.16 -17.68 -2.19
CA LEU A 309 2.97 -17.47 -3.62
C LEU A 309 2.69 -18.80 -4.34
N GLU A 310 3.48 -19.85 -4.10
CA GLU A 310 3.25 -21.17 -4.67
C GLU A 310 1.84 -21.70 -4.35
N LYS A 311 1.40 -21.55 -3.10
CA LYS A 311 0.04 -21.92 -2.68
C LYS A 311 -1.01 -21.08 -3.41
N ALA A 312 -0.82 -19.76 -3.48
CA ALA A 312 -1.74 -18.84 -4.14
C ALA A 312 -1.92 -19.18 -5.64
N PHE A 313 -0.81 -19.41 -6.35
CA PHE A 313 -0.81 -19.69 -7.79
C PHE A 313 -1.12 -21.16 -8.13
N SER A 314 -1.23 -22.03 -7.13
CA SER A 314 -1.74 -23.40 -7.30
C SER A 314 -3.27 -23.48 -7.40
N LEU A 315 -3.98 -22.39 -7.10
CA LEU A 315 -5.45 -22.35 -7.13
C LEU A 315 -5.99 -22.59 -8.56
N PRO A 316 -7.09 -23.36 -8.68
CA PRO A 316 -7.69 -23.64 -9.98
C PRO A 316 -8.19 -22.36 -10.66
N GLY A 317 -7.91 -22.23 -11.96
CA GLY A 317 -8.39 -21.11 -12.77
C GLY A 317 -7.46 -19.89 -12.85
N LEU A 318 -6.24 -19.98 -12.31
CA LEU A 318 -5.18 -18.96 -12.42
C LEU A 318 -4.12 -19.25 -13.50
N LYS A 319 -4.04 -20.49 -14.00
CA LYS A 319 -3.10 -20.89 -15.07
C LYS A 319 -3.61 -20.52 -16.45
#